data_AF-A0AAW9AGN3-F1
#
_entry.id   AF-A0AAW9AGN3-F1
#
_cell.length_a   1.000
_cell.length_b   1.000
_cell.length_c   1.000
_cell.angle_alpha   90.00
_cell.angle_beta   90.00
_cell.angle_gamma   90.00
#
_symmetry.space_group_name_H-M   'P 1'
#
loop_
_entity.id
_entity.type
_entity.pdbx_description
1 polymer ?
#
loop_
_entity_poly.entity_id
_entity_poly.type
_entity_poly.pdbx_seq_one_letter_code
_entity_poly.pdbx_strand_id
1 'polypeptide(L)'
;MKMNIAVFLRIMLFISLSVMVYDYLKLEQSFIQMERGFIDGFSLYISPWPGLFVIITTILFLVANIVLVIIVWRNKNADKRSFLTFEYDVSDERAVGNTRKAVSHAFSILLIYSLLMIGSYMYIPNYFVDHIWYPLFTTASIPIVGLISYLIVYKVLQYK
;
A
#
# COMPACT_ATOMS: atom_id res chain seq x y z
N MET A 1 7.41 14.70 -10.07
CA MET A 1 7.44 13.44 -10.86
C MET A 1 7.89 12.23 -10.03
N LYS A 2 9.03 12.32 -9.33
CA LYS A 2 9.59 11.24 -8.48
C LYS A 2 8.58 10.68 -7.45
N MET A 3 7.89 11.56 -6.74
CA MET A 3 6.91 11.19 -5.71
C MET A 3 5.66 10.48 -6.27
N ASN A 4 5.17 10.88 -7.46
CA ASN A 4 4.03 10.20 -8.10
C ASN A 4 4.37 8.74 -8.43
N ILE A 5 5.57 8.51 -8.99
CA ILE A 5 6.05 7.18 -9.35
C ILE A 5 6.20 6.32 -8.10
N ALA A 6 6.72 6.91 -7.02
CA ALA A 6 6.92 6.23 -5.75
C ALA A 6 5.60 5.75 -5.12
N VAL A 7 4.64 6.67 -4.99
CA VAL A 7 3.31 6.36 -4.48
C VAL A 7 2.64 5.30 -5.35
N PHE A 8 2.73 5.43 -6.67
CA PHE A 8 2.20 4.44 -7.60
C PHE A 8 2.81 3.05 -7.39
N LEU A 9 4.15 2.94 -7.33
CA LEU A 9 4.83 1.66 -7.13
C LEU A 9 4.46 1.02 -5.78
N ARG A 10 4.32 1.80 -4.70
CA ARG A 10 3.87 1.26 -3.40
C ARG A 10 2.43 0.78 -3.43
N ILE A 11 1.53 1.53 -4.08
CA ILE A 11 0.14 1.09 -4.23
C ILE A 11 0.07 -0.22 -5.02
N MET A 12 0.83 -0.32 -6.12
CA MET A 12 0.93 -1.57 -6.89
C MET A 12 1.47 -2.72 -6.04
N LEU A 13 2.47 -2.47 -5.19
CA LEU A 13 3.02 -3.47 -4.28
C LEU A 13 1.97 -3.96 -3.28
N PHE A 14 1.23 -3.06 -2.64
CA PHE A 14 0.17 -3.41 -1.70
C PHE A 14 -0.95 -4.20 -2.38
N ILE A 15 -1.39 -3.79 -3.57
CA ILE A 15 -2.40 -4.53 -4.34
C ILE A 15 -1.90 -5.94 -4.65
N SER A 16 -0.67 -6.08 -5.14
CA SER A 16 -0.12 -7.37 -5.51
C SER A 16 0.04 -8.32 -4.33
N LEU A 17 0.52 -7.83 -3.19
CA LEU A 17 0.59 -8.61 -1.95
C LEU A 17 -0.80 -9.06 -1.50
N SER A 18 -1.79 -8.18 -1.62
CA SER A 18 -3.17 -8.51 -1.25
C SER A 18 -3.76 -9.60 -2.13
N VAL A 19 -3.55 -9.53 -3.45
CA VAL A 19 -4.01 -10.58 -4.38
C VAL A 19 -3.30 -11.91 -4.09
N MET A 20 -2.01 -11.89 -3.79
CA MET A 20 -1.26 -13.11 -3.44
C MET A 20 -1.79 -13.75 -2.15
N VAL A 21 -2.08 -12.95 -1.12
CA VAL A 21 -2.67 -13.44 0.13
C VAL A 21 -4.11 -13.90 -0.08
N TYR A 22 -4.86 -13.25 -0.98
CA TYR A 22 -6.24 -13.61 -1.29
C TYR A 22 -6.36 -15.04 -1.81
N ASP A 23 -5.49 -15.44 -2.73
CA ASP A 23 -5.50 -16.80 -3.29
C ASP A 23 -5.30 -17.87 -2.20
N TYR A 24 -4.43 -17.58 -1.21
CA TYR A 24 -4.24 -18.44 -0.04
C TYR A 24 -5.47 -18.45 0.87
N LEU A 25 -6.04 -17.29 1.19
CA LEU A 25 -7.21 -17.18 2.06
C LEU A 25 -8.46 -17.83 1.44
N LYS A 26 -8.62 -17.76 0.13
CA LYS A 26 -9.69 -18.43 -0.59
C LYS A 26 -9.61 -19.95 -0.47
N LEU A 27 -8.40 -20.50 -0.43
CA LEU A 27 -8.17 -21.92 -0.20
C LEU A 27 -8.62 -22.33 1.21
N GLU A 28 -8.19 -21.58 2.24
CA GLU A 28 -8.63 -21.80 3.62
C GLU A 28 -10.16 -21.67 3.76
N GLN A 29 -10.75 -20.66 3.12
CA GLN A 29 -12.21 -20.47 3.09
C GLN A 29 -12.93 -21.69 2.50
N SER A 30 -12.38 -22.27 1.42
CA SER A 30 -12.97 -23.44 0.77
C SER A 30 -12.91 -24.68 1.68
N PHE A 31 -11.83 -24.87 2.44
CA PHE A 31 -11.76 -25.92 3.46
C PHE A 31 -12.82 -25.74 4.56
N ILE A 32 -12.99 -24.52 5.07
CA ILE A 32 -14.01 -24.22 6.09
C ILE A 32 -15.42 -24.47 5.54
N GLN A 33 -15.68 -24.09 4.29
CA GLN A 33 -16.98 -24.32 3.64
C GLN A 33 -17.27 -25.81 3.44
N MET A 34 -16.25 -26.60 3.10
CA MET A 34 -16.37 -28.06 2.96
C MET A 34 -16.61 -28.73 4.31
N GLU A 35 -15.88 -28.35 5.36
CA GLU A 35 -16.07 -28.86 6.73
C GLU A 35 -17.49 -28.61 7.25
N ARG A 36 -18.08 -27.46 6.89
CA ARG A 36 -19.45 -27.10 7.26
C ARG A 36 -20.53 -27.71 6.35
N GLY A 37 -20.15 -28.49 5.34
CA GLY A 37 -21.07 -29.14 4.41
C GLY A 37 -21.75 -28.18 3.41
N PHE A 38 -21.17 -27.00 3.18
CA PHE A 38 -21.68 -26.07 2.15
C PHE A 38 -21.26 -26.46 0.74
N ILE A 39 -20.15 -27.20 0.61
CA ILE A 39 -19.62 -27.70 -0.66
C ILE A 39 -19.09 -29.13 -0.49
N ASP A 40 -19.23 -29.96 -1.52
CA ASP A 40 -18.78 -31.37 -1.52
C ASP A 40 -17.31 -31.54 -1.95
N GLY A 41 -16.70 -30.46 -2.46
CA GLY A 41 -15.32 -30.44 -2.92
C GLY A 41 -15.01 -29.17 -3.72
N PHE A 42 -13.73 -28.93 -3.98
CA PHE A 42 -13.27 -27.80 -4.78
C PHE A 42 -12.05 -28.17 -5.61
N SER A 43 -11.95 -27.60 -6.82
CA SER A 43 -10.72 -27.58 -7.59
C SER A 43 -10.10 -26.20 -7.50
N LEU A 44 -8.80 -26.14 -7.24
CA LEU A 44 -8.09 -24.88 -7.07
C LEU A 44 -6.98 -24.73 -8.10
N TYR A 45 -6.97 -23.56 -8.72
CA TYR A 45 -5.87 -23.06 -9.49
C TYR A 45 -5.30 -21.84 -8.76
N ILE A 46 -4.09 -21.99 -8.22
CA ILE A 46 -3.33 -20.87 -7.66
C ILE A 46 -2.54 -20.26 -8.81
N SER A 47 -2.83 -19.01 -9.14
CA SER A 47 -2.14 -18.38 -10.25
C SER A 47 -0.77 -17.86 -9.83
N PRO A 48 0.30 -18.10 -10.60
CA PRO A 48 1.64 -17.63 -10.23
C PRO A 48 1.87 -16.14 -10.58
N TRP A 49 1.01 -15.52 -11.38
CA TRP A 49 1.22 -14.14 -11.84
C TRP A 49 1.26 -13.09 -10.73
N PRO A 50 0.49 -13.16 -9.61
CA PRO A 50 0.58 -12.18 -8.54
C PRO A 50 1.97 -12.21 -7.89
N GLY A 51 2.54 -13.40 -7.70
CA GLY A 51 3.90 -13.55 -7.15
C GLY A 51 4.96 -12.95 -8.07
N LEU A 52 4.87 -13.22 -9.39
CA LEU A 52 5.75 -12.59 -10.38
C LEU A 52 5.61 -11.06 -10.38
N PHE A 53 4.39 -10.55 -10.25
CA PHE A 53 4.13 -9.12 -10.21
C PHE A 53 4.70 -8.45 -8.93
N VAL A 54 4.60 -9.10 -7.76
CA VAL A 54 5.27 -8.64 -6.53
C VAL A 54 6.77 -8.53 -6.77
N ILE A 55 7.39 -9.57 -7.33
CA ILE A 55 8.84 -9.61 -7.58
C ILE A 55 9.25 -8.46 -8.51
N ILE A 56 8.58 -8.31 -9.65
CA ILE A 56 8.87 -7.25 -10.62
C ILE A 56 8.71 -5.86 -9.98
N THR A 57 7.60 -5.63 -9.28
CA THR A 57 7.32 -4.34 -8.63
C THR A 57 8.35 -4.03 -7.53
N THR A 58 8.75 -5.03 -6.76
CA THR A 58 9.78 -4.90 -5.71
C THR A 58 11.14 -4.55 -6.31
N ILE A 59 11.54 -5.22 -7.39
CA ILE A 59 12.79 -4.94 -8.10
C ILE A 59 12.76 -3.50 -8.65
N LEU A 60 11.68 -3.08 -9.30
CA LEU A 60 11.54 -1.70 -9.81
C LEU A 60 11.63 -0.67 -8.69
N PHE A 61 10.96 -0.92 -7.56
CA PHE A 61 11.01 -0.05 -6.39
C PHE A 61 12.42 0.05 -5.81
N LEU A 62 13.12 -1.07 -5.70
CA LEU A 62 14.49 -1.14 -5.17
C LEU A 62 15.48 -0.44 -6.09
N VAL A 63 15.40 -0.67 -7.41
CA VAL A 63 16.23 0.02 -8.42
C VAL A 63 15.99 1.53 -8.39
N ALA A 64 14.72 1.97 -8.36
CA ALA A 64 14.38 3.38 -8.28
C ALA A 64 14.96 4.03 -7.00
N ASN A 65 14.90 3.32 -5.88
CA ASN A 65 15.43 3.81 -4.61
C ASN A 65 16.97 3.92 -4.63
N ILE A 66 17.68 2.90 -5.15
CA ILE A 66 19.14 2.93 -5.31
C ILE A 66 19.58 4.10 -6.19
N VAL A 67 18.96 4.28 -7.36
CA VAL A 67 19.30 5.38 -8.27
C VAL A 67 19.15 6.74 -7.56
N LEU A 68 18.09 6.92 -6.79
CA LEU A 68 17.84 8.16 -6.06
C LEU A 68 18.79 8.38 -4.88
N VAL A 69 19.15 7.33 -4.15
CA VAL A 69 20.22 7.38 -3.12
C VAL A 69 21.51 7.89 -3.74
N ILE A 70 21.93 7.32 -4.88
CA ILE A 70 23.16 7.72 -5.58
C ILE A 70 23.10 9.20 -5.98
N ILE A 71 21.97 9.67 -6.53
CA ILE A 71 21.79 11.07 -6.91
C ILE A 71 21.89 12.00 -5.69
N VAL A 72 21.23 11.66 -4.58
CA VAL A 72 21.25 12.45 -3.34
C VAL A 72 22.66 12.48 -2.75
N TRP A 73 23.37 11.37 -2.75
CA TRP A 73 24.74 11.28 -2.22
C TRP A 73 25.74 12.12 -3.01
N ARG A 74 25.52 12.28 -4.32
CA ARG A 74 26.32 13.15 -5.20
C ARG A 74 25.98 14.64 -5.06
N ASN A 75 24.81 14.98 -4.50
CA ASN A 75 24.41 16.38 -4.29
C ASN A 75 24.99 16.91 -2.97
N LYS A 76 25.78 17.98 -3.03
CA LYS A 76 26.40 18.60 -1.84
C LYS A 76 25.42 19.42 -0.99
N ASN A 77 24.32 19.89 -1.59
CA ASN A 77 23.33 20.74 -0.94
C ASN A 77 22.14 19.95 -0.37
N ALA A 78 22.09 18.64 -0.59
CA ALA A 78 21.00 17.79 -0.10
C ALA A 78 21.22 17.40 1.37
N ASP A 79 20.17 17.47 2.17
CA ASP A 79 20.21 16.95 3.54
C ASP A 79 20.12 15.42 3.55
N LYS A 80 21.28 14.78 3.59
CA LYS A 80 21.44 13.32 3.56
C LYS A 80 20.79 12.64 4.77
N ARG A 81 20.68 13.32 5.92
CA ARG A 81 20.09 12.75 7.15
C ARG A 81 18.58 12.67 7.09
N SER A 82 17.97 13.51 6.26
CA SER A 82 16.52 13.55 6.03
C SER A 82 16.06 12.62 4.90
N PHE A 83 16.98 11.90 4.25
CA PHE A 83 16.64 10.95 3.20
C PHE A 83 16.21 9.61 3.81
N LEU A 84 14.91 9.32 3.75
CA LEU A 84 14.36 8.03 4.21
C LEU A 84 14.09 7.09 3.03
N THR A 85 13.43 7.61 2.01
CA THR A 85 13.05 6.89 0.78
C THR A 85 12.94 7.87 -0.37
N PHE A 86 12.87 7.36 -1.60
CA PHE A 86 12.86 8.18 -2.81
C PHE A 86 11.62 9.06 -3.03
N GLU A 87 10.65 9.01 -2.11
CA GLU A 87 9.51 9.94 -2.00
C GLU A 87 9.91 11.29 -1.42
N TYR A 88 10.98 11.32 -0.62
CA TYR A 88 11.43 12.51 0.09
C TYR A 88 12.33 13.32 -0.82
N ASP A 89 11.88 14.52 -1.17
CA ASP A 89 12.75 15.49 -1.82
C ASP A 89 13.54 16.25 -0.76
N VAL A 90 14.80 15.84 -0.61
CA VAL A 90 15.77 16.42 0.34
C VAL A 90 16.63 17.53 -0.28
N SER A 91 16.35 17.89 -1.53
CA SER A 91 17.11 18.92 -2.25
C SER A 91 16.62 20.35 -2.00
N ASP A 92 15.43 20.51 -1.43
CA ASP A 92 14.80 21.80 -1.12
C ASP A 92 14.21 21.78 0.30
N GLU A 93 14.58 22.76 1.13
CA GLU A 93 14.04 22.91 2.50
C GLU A 93 12.51 23.12 2.51
N ARG A 94 11.96 23.77 1.48
CA ARG A 94 10.50 23.93 1.34
C ARG A 94 9.81 22.58 1.12
N ALA A 95 10.46 21.69 0.37
CA ALA A 95 9.94 20.35 0.14
C ALA A 95 9.94 19.51 1.43
N VAL A 96 10.96 19.66 2.29
CA VAL A 96 11.01 19.02 3.61
C VAL A 96 9.85 19.50 4.50
N GLY A 97 9.61 20.82 4.55
CA GLY A 97 8.50 21.40 5.31
C GLY A 97 7.12 20.93 4.82
N ASN A 98 6.91 20.91 3.51
CA ASN A 98 5.68 20.44 2.89
C ASN A 98 5.47 18.93 3.11
N THR A 99 6.53 18.13 3.04
CA THR A 99 6.48 16.69 3.35
C THR A 99 5.99 16.45 4.76
N ARG A 100 6.54 17.14 5.76
CA ARG A 100 6.15 16.98 7.17
C ARG A 100 4.67 17.30 7.41
N LYS A 101 4.19 18.40 6.82
CA LYS A 101 2.77 18.78 6.89
C LYS A 101 1.87 17.76 6.17
N ALA A 102 2.28 17.31 4.99
CA ALA A 102 1.56 16.30 4.22
C ALA A 102 1.44 14.98 4.97
N VAL A 103 2.51 14.52 5.62
CA VAL A 103 2.49 13.32 6.47
C VAL A 103 1.51 13.46 7.63
N SER A 104 1.50 14.61 8.32
CA SER A 104 0.57 14.84 9.45
C SER A 104 -0.90 14.80 9.03
N HIS A 105 -1.25 15.43 7.91
CA HIS A 105 -2.61 15.38 7.37
C HIS A 105 -2.97 13.99 6.85
N ALA A 106 -2.07 13.33 6.12
CA ALA A 106 -2.28 11.97 5.62
C ALA A 106 -2.51 10.97 6.76
N PHE A 107 -1.77 11.11 7.86
CA PHE A 107 -1.96 10.30 9.06
C PHE A 107 -3.35 10.52 9.68
N SER A 108 -3.82 11.77 9.75
CA SER A 108 -5.16 12.08 10.27
C SER A 108 -6.26 11.46 9.39
N ILE A 109 -6.13 11.55 8.07
CA ILE A 109 -7.07 10.93 7.12
C ILE A 109 -7.04 9.41 7.24
N LEU A 110 -5.84 8.81 7.30
CA LEU A 110 -5.65 7.38 7.47
C LEU A 110 -6.29 6.88 8.77
N LEU A 111 -6.19 7.63 9.86
CA LEU A 111 -6.77 7.27 11.15
C LEU A 111 -8.30 7.24 11.09
N ILE A 112 -8.92 8.29 10.52
CA ILE A 112 -10.38 8.34 10.32
C ILE A 112 -10.82 7.19 9.41
N TYR A 113 -10.12 6.98 8.29
CA TYR A 113 -10.44 5.91 7.34
C TYR A 113 -10.34 4.53 7.99
N SER A 114 -9.29 4.28 8.78
CA SER A 114 -9.09 3.01 9.49
C SER A 114 -10.21 2.74 10.48
N LEU A 115 -10.66 3.74 11.24
CA LEU A 115 -11.78 3.61 12.17
C LEU A 115 -13.08 3.25 11.44
N LEU A 116 -13.35 3.89 10.29
CA LEU A 116 -14.52 3.57 9.46
C LEU A 116 -14.46 2.14 8.90
N MET A 117 -13.31 1.73 8.38
CA MET A 117 -13.12 0.38 7.82
C MET A 117 -13.23 -0.70 8.91
N ILE A 118 -12.60 -0.51 10.06
CA ILE A 118 -12.70 -1.47 11.18
C ILE A 118 -14.14 -1.51 11.71
N GLY A 119 -14.79 -0.35 11.86
CA GLY A 119 -16.19 -0.28 12.28
C GLY A 119 -17.15 -0.98 11.29
N SER A 120 -16.84 -0.95 9.99
CA SER A 120 -17.64 -1.64 8.97
C SER A 120 -17.71 -3.17 9.16
N TYR A 121 -16.73 -3.76 9.87
CA TYR A 121 -16.71 -5.20 10.16
C TYR A 121 -17.85 -5.64 11.07
N MET A 122 -18.44 -4.72 11.83
CA MET A 122 -19.56 -5.03 12.73
C MET A 122 -20.90 -5.21 11.98
N TYR A 123 -21.00 -4.75 10.73
CA TYR A 123 -22.29 -4.67 10.01
C TYR A 123 -22.58 -5.84 9.06
N ILE A 124 -21.59 -6.70 8.76
CA ILE A 124 -21.83 -7.89 7.92
C ILE A 124 -21.50 -9.14 8.75
N PRO A 125 -22.52 -9.90 9.19
CA PRO A 125 -22.29 -11.19 9.80
C PRO A 125 -21.61 -12.13 8.79
N ASN A 126 -20.73 -13.01 9.28
CA ASN A 126 -19.99 -14.01 8.49
C ASN A 126 -18.90 -13.51 7.52
N TYR A 127 -18.32 -12.31 7.71
CA TYR A 127 -17.20 -11.81 6.89
C TYR A 127 -16.12 -12.85 6.57
N PHE A 128 -15.63 -13.55 7.59
CA PHE A 128 -14.52 -14.49 7.46
C PHE A 128 -14.92 -15.85 6.87
N VAL A 129 -16.22 -16.10 6.71
CA VAL A 129 -16.76 -17.37 6.21
C VAL A 129 -17.21 -17.23 4.75
N ASP A 130 -17.92 -16.15 4.43
CA ASP A 130 -18.54 -15.98 3.12
C ASP A 130 -17.81 -14.95 2.27
N HIS A 131 -17.14 -13.97 2.90
CA HIS A 131 -16.64 -12.77 2.22
C HIS A 131 -15.19 -12.43 2.60
N ILE A 132 -14.30 -13.43 2.62
CA ILE A 132 -12.90 -13.26 3.06
C ILE A 132 -12.12 -12.19 2.27
N TRP A 133 -12.56 -11.92 1.03
CA TRP A 133 -12.04 -10.84 0.19
C TRP A 133 -12.19 -9.47 0.86
N TYR A 134 -13.31 -9.23 1.55
CA TYR A 134 -13.61 -7.91 2.11
C TYR A 134 -12.60 -7.50 3.19
N PRO A 135 -12.46 -8.21 4.34
CA PRO A 135 -11.52 -7.82 5.39
C PRO A 135 -10.07 -7.75 4.89
N LEU A 136 -9.71 -8.56 3.90
CA LEU A 136 -8.41 -8.50 3.25
C LEU A 136 -8.21 -7.18 2.49
N PHE A 137 -9.10 -6.87 1.55
CA PHE A 137 -8.94 -5.69 0.68
C PHE A 137 -9.20 -4.39 1.43
N THR A 138 -10.10 -4.35 2.41
CA THR A 138 -10.26 -3.19 3.28
C THR A 138 -9.03 -2.96 4.15
N THR A 139 -8.41 -4.01 4.70
CA THR A 139 -7.15 -3.86 5.45
C THR A 139 -6.02 -3.39 4.55
N ALA A 140 -5.90 -3.94 3.34
CA ALA A 140 -4.92 -3.52 2.35
C ALA A 140 -5.13 -2.08 1.84
N SER A 141 -6.38 -1.61 1.82
CA SER A 141 -6.70 -0.26 1.37
C SER A 141 -6.24 0.83 2.33
N ILE A 142 -6.05 0.53 3.62
CA ILE A 142 -5.61 1.49 4.65
C ILE A 142 -4.30 2.18 4.26
N PRO A 143 -3.18 1.46 4.01
CA PRO A 143 -1.94 2.10 3.58
C PRO A 143 -2.06 2.79 2.21
N ILE A 144 -2.90 2.28 1.30
CA ILE A 144 -3.15 2.88 -0.02
C ILE A 144 -3.79 4.25 0.13
N VAL A 145 -4.84 4.37 0.96
CA VAL A 145 -5.51 5.64 1.25
C VAL A 145 -4.56 6.63 1.92
N GLY A 146 -3.70 6.16 2.82
CA GLY A 146 -2.63 7.00 3.40
C GLY A 146 -1.70 7.59 2.33
N LEU A 147 -1.23 6.77 1.39
CA LEU A 147 -0.35 7.20 0.31
C LEU A 147 -1.03 8.16 -0.68
N ILE A 148 -2.28 7.90 -1.04
CA ILE A 148 -3.07 8.79 -1.92
C ILE A 148 -3.30 10.13 -1.22
N SER A 149 -3.68 10.10 0.06
CA SER A 149 -3.91 11.31 0.86
C SER A 149 -2.63 12.14 0.99
N TYR A 150 -1.50 11.47 1.26
CA TYR A 150 -0.18 12.10 1.27
C TYR A 150 0.13 12.80 -0.06
N LEU A 151 -0.08 12.10 -1.18
CA LEU A 151 0.16 12.64 -2.52
C LEU A 151 -0.71 13.89 -2.81
N ILE A 152 -1.99 13.84 -2.46
CA ILE A 152 -2.94 14.95 -2.67
C ILE A 152 -2.52 16.15 -1.81
N VAL A 153 -2.31 15.95 -0.51
CA VAL A 153 -1.97 17.05 0.40
C VAL A 153 -0.65 17.68 0.01
N TYR A 154 0.36 16.87 -0.30
CA TYR A 154 1.66 17.39 -0.72
C TYR A 154 1.54 18.24 -2.00
N LYS A 155 0.79 17.79 -3.01
CA LYS A 155 0.55 18.59 -4.21
C LYS A 155 -0.12 19.92 -3.87
N VAL A 156 -1.18 19.90 -3.07
CA VAL A 156 -1.88 21.13 -2.65
C VAL A 156 -0.95 22.11 -1.92
N LEU A 157 -0.07 21.60 -1.05
CA LEU A 157 0.92 22.42 -0.33
C LEU A 157 2.04 22.94 -1.24
N GLN A 158 2.35 22.25 -2.32
CA GLN A 158 3.36 22.68 -3.30
C GLN A 158 2.85 23.79 -4.23
N TYR A 159 1.53 23.84 -4.48
CA TYR A 159 0.90 24.89 -5.30
C TYR A 159 0.50 26.15 -4.51
N LYS A 160 0.67 26.15 -3.18
CA LYS A 160 0.49 27.32 -2.30
C LYS A 160 1.83 28.01 -2.03
#